data_AF-A0A090VE19-F1
#
_entry.id   AF-A0A090VE19-F1
#
_cell.length_a   1.000
_cell.length_b   1.000
_cell.length_c   1.000
_cell.angle_alpha   90.00
_cell.angle_beta   90.00
_cell.angle_gamma   90.00
#
_symmetry.space_group_name_H-M   'P 1'
#
loop_
_entity.id
_entity.type
_entity.pdbx_description
1 polymer ?
#
loop_
_entity_poly.entity_id
_entity_poly.type
_entity_poly.pdbx_seq_one_letter_code
_entity_poly.pdbx_strand_id
1 'polypeptide(L)'
;MEILNTLRNFAYWSIDALKGGEVKKDFQDIEKIFGYTSFTSLKEHQKPVLDNLLNAVVNNSTFYSGCKNYKSLSDFPIVNKSIIKDHFDDITFEDQESNYLPVKTSGSTGSPFSIFQTKRKKK
;
A
#
# COMPACT_ATOMS: atom_id res chain seq x y z
N MET A 1 26.97 0.50 -25.28
CA MET A 1 25.85 -0.09 -24.50
C MET A 1 25.91 0.34 -23.05
N GLU A 2 27.05 0.23 -22.35
CA GLU A 2 27.17 0.66 -20.95
C GLU A 2 26.96 2.15 -20.73
N ILE A 3 27.54 3.02 -21.56
CA ILE A 3 27.42 4.49 -21.40
C ILE A 3 25.96 4.96 -21.46
N LEU A 4 25.18 4.42 -22.40
CA LEU A 4 23.76 4.77 -22.55
C LEU A 4 22.93 4.30 -21.34
N ASN A 5 23.27 3.13 -20.78
CA ASN A 5 22.62 2.62 -19.58
C ASN A 5 22.96 3.46 -18.34
N THR A 6 24.23 3.87 -18.19
CA THR A 6 24.66 4.75 -17.09
C THR A 6 23.96 6.11 -17.16
N LEU A 7 23.88 6.69 -18.37
CA LEU A 7 23.18 7.95 -18.59
C LEU A 7 21.69 7.82 -18.27
N ARG A 8 21.04 6.75 -18.75
CA ARG A 8 19.63 6.47 -18.47
C ARG A 8 19.38 6.30 -16.97
N ASN A 9 20.25 5.57 -16.27
CA ASN A 9 20.13 5.37 -14.82
C ASN A 9 20.26 6.70 -14.07
N PHE A 10 21.26 7.52 -14.41
CA PHE A 10 21.42 8.86 -13.83
C PHE A 10 20.17 9.72 -14.09
N ALA A 11 19.72 9.80 -15.34
CA ALA A 11 18.56 10.58 -15.73
C ALA A 11 17.29 10.14 -14.99
N TYR A 12 17.07 8.82 -14.82
CA TYR A 12 15.92 8.29 -14.08
C TYR A 12 15.91 8.81 -12.63
N TRP A 13 17.02 8.67 -11.90
CA TRP A 13 17.10 9.12 -10.50
C TRP A 13 17.05 10.64 -10.37
N SER A 14 17.60 11.39 -11.34
CA SER A 14 17.43 12.84 -11.37
C SER A 14 15.97 13.24 -11.55
N ILE A 15 15.24 12.58 -12.45
CA ILE A 15 13.81 12.85 -12.67
C ILE A 15 12.98 12.48 -11.44
N ASP A 16 13.25 11.34 -10.80
CA ASP A 16 12.58 10.96 -9.55
C ASP A 16 12.83 12.00 -8.45
N ALA A 17 14.07 12.44 -8.26
CA ALA A 17 14.41 13.48 -7.29
C ALA A 17 13.65 14.79 -7.54
N LEU A 18 13.55 15.24 -8.80
CA LEU A 18 12.78 16.43 -9.18
C LEU A 18 11.27 16.27 -8.95
N LYS A 19 10.74 15.04 -8.98
CA LYS A 19 9.33 14.72 -8.70
C LYS A 19 9.02 14.47 -7.22
N GLY A 20 10.00 14.63 -6.33
CA GLY A 20 9.84 14.44 -4.87
C GLY A 20 10.49 13.16 -4.32
N GLY A 21 11.12 12.35 -5.17
CA GLY A 21 11.95 11.22 -4.78
C GLY A 21 11.21 10.03 -4.19
N GLU A 22 9.93 9.85 -4.52
CA GLU A 22 9.08 8.83 -3.90
C GLU A 22 9.56 7.41 -4.22
N VAL A 23 10.00 7.15 -5.45
CA VAL A 23 10.48 5.80 -5.83
C VAL A 23 11.77 5.47 -5.09
N LYS A 24 12.71 6.44 -5.02
CA LYS A 24 13.95 6.25 -4.26
C LYS A 24 13.69 6.01 -2.78
N LYS A 25 12.73 6.71 -2.18
CA LYS A 25 12.33 6.51 -0.77
C LYS A 25 11.79 5.10 -0.54
N ASP A 26 10.84 4.66 -1.36
CA ASP A 26 10.27 3.30 -1.25
C ASP A 26 11.35 2.23 -1.46
N PHE A 27 12.25 2.42 -2.42
CA PHE A 27 13.36 1.50 -2.68
C PHE A 27 14.30 1.40 -1.48
N GLN A 28 14.72 2.53 -0.92
CA GLN A 28 15.59 2.57 0.27
C GLN A 28 14.92 1.98 1.50
N ASP A 29 13.61 2.16 1.65
CA ASP A 29 12.82 1.56 2.72
C ASP A 29 12.81 0.03 2.63
N ILE A 30 12.58 -0.50 1.42
CA ILE A 30 12.66 -1.94 1.13
C ILE A 30 14.07 -2.47 1.42
N GLU A 31 15.12 -1.82 0.92
CA GLU A 31 16.51 -2.21 1.21
C GLU A 31 16.79 -2.26 2.71
N LYS A 32 16.29 -1.27 3.46
CA LYS A 32 16.43 -1.22 4.92
C LYS A 32 15.68 -2.36 5.60
N ILE A 33 14.46 -2.67 5.16
CA ILE A 33 13.68 -3.80 5.65
C ILE A 33 14.43 -5.12 5.45
N PHE A 34 15.00 -5.34 4.26
CA PHE A 34 15.81 -6.53 3.96
C PHE A 34 17.15 -6.56 4.72
N GLY A 35 17.66 -5.40 5.15
CA GLY A 35 18.88 -5.28 5.95
C GLY A 35 18.70 -5.57 7.43
N TYR A 36 17.47 -5.64 7.95
CA TYR A 36 17.25 -5.96 9.37
C TYR A 36 17.55 -7.43 9.68
N THR A 37 18.42 -7.65 10.66
CA THR A 37 18.81 -8.99 11.13
C THR A 37 18.01 -9.47 12.35
N SER A 38 17.24 -8.58 12.97
CA SER A 38 16.43 -8.86 14.16
C SER A 38 14.95 -8.59 13.91
N PHE A 39 14.11 -9.51 14.37
CA PHE A 39 12.66 -9.36 14.32
C PHE A 39 12.18 -8.13 15.11
N THR A 40 12.85 -7.78 16.22
CA THR A 40 12.50 -6.59 17.01
C THR A 40 12.68 -5.31 16.19
N SER A 41 13.81 -5.15 15.51
CA SER A 41 14.09 -3.97 14.68
C SER A 41 13.14 -3.86 13.48
N LEU A 42 12.79 -5.00 12.87
CA LEU A 42 11.77 -5.04 11.83
C LEU A 42 10.40 -4.58 12.37
N LYS A 43 10.02 -5.07 13.56
CA LYS A 43 8.74 -4.73 14.18
C LYS A 43 8.67 -3.25 14.56
N GLU A 44 9.75 -2.68 15.10
CA GLU A 44 9.85 -1.26 15.42
C GLU A 44 9.69 -0.38 14.17
N HIS A 45 10.30 -0.80 13.05
CA HIS A 45 10.16 -0.12 11.77
C HIS A 45 8.74 -0.19 11.20
N GLN A 46 8.09 -1.36 11.27
CA GLN A 46 6.74 -1.57 10.74
C GLN A 46 5.63 -0.94 11.60
N LYS A 47 5.86 -0.78 12.91
CA LYS A 47 4.86 -0.26 13.85
C LYS A 47 4.21 1.06 13.40
N PRO A 48 4.95 2.14 13.09
CA PRO A 48 4.32 3.39 12.67
C PRO A 48 3.55 3.26 11.36
N VAL A 49 4.02 2.43 10.43
CA VAL A 49 3.34 2.17 9.14
C VAL A 49 2.00 1.47 9.39
N LEU A 50 2.00 0.45 10.26
CA LEU A 50 0.79 -0.27 10.65
C LEU A 50 -0.18 0.65 11.40
N ASP A 51 0.30 1.42 12.37
CA ASP A 51 -0.54 2.34 13.15
C ASP A 51 -1.20 3.38 12.23
N ASN A 52 -0.48 3.92 11.25
CA ASN A 52 -1.04 4.83 10.25
C ASN A 52 -2.11 4.16 9.39
N LEU A 53 -1.90 2.92 8.96
CA LEU A 53 -2.88 2.15 8.18
C LEU A 53 -4.16 1.91 8.99
N LEU A 54 -4.03 1.43 10.24
CA LEU A 54 -5.17 1.11 11.10
C LEU A 54 -5.98 2.37 11.44
N ASN A 55 -5.31 3.48 11.73
CA ASN A 55 -5.96 4.77 11.94
C ASN A 55 -6.67 5.27 10.67
N ALA A 56 -6.05 5.10 9.50
CA ALA A 56 -6.67 5.52 8.25
C ALA A 56 -7.96 4.73 7.97
N VAL A 57 -7.94 3.40 8.13
CA VAL A 57 -9.11 2.57 7.80
C VAL A 57 -10.29 2.83 8.73
N VAL A 58 -10.10 2.99 10.04
CA VAL A 58 -11.23 3.22 10.96
C VAL A 58 -11.88 4.59 10.79
N ASN A 59 -11.18 5.53 10.17
CA ASN A 59 -11.67 6.89 9.94
C ASN A 59 -12.24 7.11 8.54
N ASN A 60 -11.79 6.33 7.55
CA ASN A 60 -12.15 6.55 6.14
C ASN A 60 -12.89 5.38 5.49
N SER A 61 -13.02 4.23 6.16
CA SER A 61 -13.81 3.10 5.70
C SER A 61 -15.00 2.86 6.64
N THR A 62 -16.19 2.87 6.07
CA THR A 62 -17.44 2.58 6.78
C THR A 62 -17.42 1.17 7.37
N PHE A 63 -16.89 0.19 6.64
CA PHE A 63 -16.76 -1.21 7.07
C PHE A 63 -15.94 -1.34 8.36
N TYR A 64 -14.85 -0.57 8.51
CA TYR A 64 -13.98 -0.63 9.68
C TYR A 64 -14.29 0.42 10.75
N SER A 65 -15.33 1.25 10.58
CA SER A 65 -15.68 2.33 11.51
C SER A 65 -16.00 1.83 12.94
N GLY A 66 -16.51 0.61 13.06
CA GLY A 66 -16.75 -0.05 14.35
C GLY A 66 -15.48 -0.39 15.14
N CYS A 67 -14.31 -0.38 14.49
CA CYS A 67 -13.02 -0.68 15.10
C CYS A 67 -12.31 0.57 15.65
N LYS A 68 -12.93 1.76 15.70
CA LYS A 68 -12.28 3.02 16.12
C LYS A 68 -11.50 2.97 17.45
N ASN A 69 -11.93 2.12 18.39
CA ASN A 69 -11.28 1.94 19.69
C ASN A 69 -10.37 0.69 19.74
N TYR A 70 -9.80 0.29 18.60
CA TYR A 70 -8.89 -0.85 18.53
C TYR A 70 -7.66 -0.66 19.42
N LYS A 71 -7.17 -1.75 20.00
CA LYS A 71 -5.93 -1.84 20.77
C LYS A 71 -4.82 -2.52 19.96
N SER A 72 -5.20 -3.39 19.03
CA SER A 72 -4.27 -4.16 18.21
C SER A 72 -4.87 -4.52 16.85
N LEU A 73 -4.02 -5.00 15.94
CA LEU A 73 -4.45 -5.54 14.65
C LEU A 73 -5.47 -6.69 14.80
N SER A 74 -5.40 -7.44 15.89
CA SER A 74 -6.30 -8.58 16.15
C SER A 74 -7.75 -8.16 16.43
N ASP A 75 -8.01 -6.88 16.67
CA ASP A 75 -9.37 -6.35 16.89
C ASP A 75 -10.13 -6.11 15.58
N PHE A 76 -9.44 -6.27 14.43
CA PHE A 76 -10.03 -6.14 13.11
C PHE A 76 -10.57 -7.50 12.61
N PRO A 77 -11.70 -7.52 11.90
CA PRO A 77 -12.28 -8.76 11.40
C PRO A 77 -11.37 -9.40 10.34
N ILE A 78 -11.26 -10.74 10.40
CA ILE A 78 -10.64 -11.51 9.33
C ILE A 78 -11.60 -11.50 8.14
N VAL A 79 -11.16 -10.92 7.03
CA VAL A 79 -11.94 -10.84 5.79
C VAL A 79 -11.48 -11.87 4.76
N ASN A 80 -12.40 -12.31 3.92
CA ASN A 80 -12.12 -13.15 2.77
C ASN A 80 -12.58 -12.45 1.48
N LYS A 81 -12.34 -13.06 0.32
CA LYS A 81 -12.71 -12.47 -0.97
C LYS A 81 -14.21 -12.22 -1.14
N SER A 82 -15.08 -13.05 -0.55
CA SER A 82 -16.53 -12.83 -0.60
C SER A 82 -16.88 -11.58 0.17
N ILE A 83 -16.42 -11.48 1.43
CA ILE A 83 -16.66 -10.31 2.28
C ILE A 83 -16.19 -9.03 1.59
N ILE A 84 -15.00 -9.04 0.97
CA ILE A 84 -14.49 -7.85 0.28
C ILE A 84 -15.36 -7.49 -0.94
N LYS A 85 -15.88 -8.48 -1.66
CA LYS A 85 -16.76 -8.25 -2.81
C LYS A 85 -18.13 -7.71 -2.37
N ASP A 86 -18.69 -8.29 -1.31
CA ASP A 86 -20.02 -7.99 -0.81
C ASP A 86 -20.06 -6.62 -0.10
N HIS A 87 -18.92 -6.17 0.44
CA HIS A 87 -18.75 -4.89 1.13
C HIS A 87 -17.74 -3.96 0.45
N PHE A 88 -17.60 -4.06 -0.88
CA PHE A 88 -16.54 -3.37 -1.60
C PHE A 88 -16.57 -1.84 -1.38
N ASP A 89 -17.75 -1.24 -1.50
CA ASP A 89 -17.93 0.21 -1.34
C ASP A 89 -17.72 0.66 0.11
N ASP A 90 -18.09 -0.18 1.09
CA ASP A 90 -17.91 0.13 2.52
C ASP A 90 -16.45 0.03 2.97
N ILE A 91 -15.68 -0.91 2.38
CA ILE A 91 -14.24 -1.10 2.65
C ILE A 91 -13.42 0.02 2.01
N THR A 92 -13.87 0.48 0.87
CA THR A 92 -13.23 1.50 0.05
C THR A 92 -13.42 2.89 0.66
N PHE A 93 -12.40 3.75 0.59
CA PHE A 93 -12.47 5.10 1.16
C PHE A 93 -13.36 6.01 0.32
N GLU A 94 -14.20 6.87 0.90
CA GLU A 94 -15.22 7.65 0.17
C GLU A 94 -14.67 8.58 -0.95
N ASP A 95 -13.41 9.05 -0.89
CA ASP A 95 -12.86 10.08 -1.79
C ASP A 95 -12.14 9.53 -3.05
N GLN A 96 -12.81 8.61 -3.76
CA GLN A 96 -12.21 7.65 -4.70
C GLN A 96 -11.67 8.17 -6.03
N GLU A 97 -12.22 9.21 -6.65
CA GLU A 97 -12.07 9.33 -8.11
C GLU A 97 -10.73 9.94 -8.56
N SER A 98 -10.13 10.80 -7.74
CA SER A 98 -8.96 11.57 -8.19
C SER A 98 -7.64 10.81 -8.06
N ASN A 99 -7.51 9.84 -7.14
CA ASN A 99 -6.20 9.28 -6.75
C ASN A 99 -6.05 7.76 -6.85
N TYR A 100 -7.11 7.02 -7.18
CA TYR A 100 -7.07 5.56 -7.24
C TYR A 100 -7.26 5.03 -8.67
N LEU A 101 -6.83 3.79 -8.90
CA LEU A 101 -7.00 3.02 -10.14
C LEU A 101 -7.51 1.62 -9.78
N PRO A 102 -8.55 1.13 -10.46
CA PRO A 102 -9.01 -0.24 -10.28
C PRO A 102 -8.00 -1.21 -10.89
N VAL A 103 -7.61 -2.23 -10.12
CA VAL A 103 -6.76 -3.33 -10.55
C VAL A 103 -7.56 -4.62 -10.43
N LYS A 104 -7.66 -5.34 -11.56
CA LYS A 104 -8.39 -6.62 -11.64
C LYS A 104 -7.41 -7.77 -11.50
N THR A 105 -7.81 -8.78 -10.75
CA THR A 105 -7.12 -10.07 -10.69
C THR A 105 -8.01 -11.14 -11.31
N SER A 106 -7.43 -11.97 -12.16
CA SER A 106 -8.18 -13.00 -12.92
C SER A 106 -8.70 -14.13 -12.05
N GLY A 107 -8.07 -14.38 -10.89
CA GLY A 107 -8.52 -15.31 -9.85
C GLY A 107 -8.71 -16.76 -10.31
N SER A 108 -7.99 -17.72 -9.73
CA SER A 108 -8.17 -19.16 -10.02
C SER A 108 -9.58 -19.70 -9.76
N THR A 109 -10.41 -18.96 -9.00
CA THR A 109 -11.78 -19.30 -8.61
C THR A 109 -12.87 -18.71 -9.54
N GLY A 110 -12.49 -18.16 -10.69
CA GLY A 110 -13.42 -17.84 -11.80
C GLY A 110 -14.24 -16.53 -11.67
N SER A 111 -14.22 -15.86 -10.51
CA SER A 111 -14.85 -14.52 -10.35
C SER A 111 -13.79 -13.42 -10.38
N PRO A 112 -13.84 -12.47 -11.33
CA PRO A 112 -12.96 -11.30 -11.36
C PRO A 112 -13.05 -10.52 -10.06
N PHE A 113 -11.90 -10.25 -9.44
CA PHE A 113 -11.81 -9.49 -8.20
C PHE A 113 -11.08 -8.17 -8.48
N SER A 114 -11.71 -7.05 -8.13
CA SER A 114 -11.15 -5.71 -8.33
C SER A 114 -10.80 -5.09 -6.99
N ILE A 115 -9.68 -4.39 -6.93
CA ILE A 115 -9.28 -3.54 -5.79
C ILE A 115 -8.80 -2.20 -6.30
N PHE A 116 -8.83 -1.19 -5.44
CA PHE A 116 -8.23 0.10 -5.74
C PHE A 116 -6.76 0.14 -5.32
N GLN A 117 -5.91 0.69 -6.19
CA GLN A 117 -4.53 1.04 -5.88
C GLN A 117 -4.31 2.53 -6.13
N THR A 118 -3.42 3.17 -5.37
CA THR A 118 -3.08 4.57 -5.61
C THR A 118 -2.42 4.74 -6.98
N LYS A 119 -2.72 5.84 -7.67
CA LYS A 119 -2.06 6.22 -8.94
C LYS A 119 -0.54 6.28 -8.80
N ARG A 120 -0.04 6.64 -7.61
CA ARG A 120 1.38 6.66 -7.25
C ARG A 120 2.06 5.32 -7.52
N LYS A 121 1.43 4.20 -7.15
CA LYS A 121 2.00 2.86 -7.31
C LYS A 121 2.25 2.46 -8.77
N LYS A 122 1.52 3.07 -9.73
CA LYS A 122 1.68 2.80 -11.15
C LYS A 122 2.72 3.71 -11.83
N LYS A 123 3.04 4.86 -11.21
CA LYS A 123 4.02 5.82 -11.74
C LYS A 123 5.44 5.31 -11.51
#